data_AF-A0A218X1J0-F1
#
_entry.id   AF-A0A218X1J0-F1
#
_cell.length_a   1.000
_cell.length_b   1.000
_cell.length_c   1.000
_cell.angle_alpha   90.00
_cell.angle_beta   90.00
_cell.angle_gamma   90.00
#
_symmetry.space_group_name_H-M   'P 1'
#
loop_
_entity.id
_entity.type
_entity.pdbx_description
1 polymer ?
#
loop_
_entity_poly.entity_id
_entity_poly.type
_entity_poly.pdbx_seq_one_letter_code
_entity_poly.pdbx_strand_id
1 'polypeptide(L)'
;MGPLTWLVTRVTLFPNSGMCIGIQFMHVAADGMAINRFTKTWASICRSELEGDTTSTCIKNALPFLDRSVIKDPNVLSRASCLRNGGTSSRHGKRRATFTLTRVHIDRLKSWILSKTEDPLLRISTFVATCANILVCLIKSKEIGKTKVLNPDFHHFVFLADCRECLGYPIPNIFFGNCLESCFVSVKREELVGQHGIVSATRALGAKVKELEEEGGLLREPE
;
A
#
# COMPACT_ATOMS: atom_id res chain seq x y z
N MET A 1 0.97 2.37 -33.16
CA MET A 1 0.81 2.62 -31.71
C MET A 1 1.72 3.78 -31.34
N GLY A 2 1.19 4.87 -30.79
CA GLY A 2 2.02 5.97 -30.29
C GLY A 2 2.86 5.55 -29.08
N PRO A 3 3.88 6.33 -28.68
CA PRO A 3 4.68 6.01 -27.51
C PRO A 3 3.79 5.97 -26.26
N LEU A 4 3.82 4.86 -25.52
CA LEU A 4 3.22 4.82 -24.20
C LEU A 4 4.05 5.73 -23.28
N THR A 5 3.44 6.83 -22.82
CA THR A 5 4.06 7.69 -21.81
C THR A 5 3.98 7.02 -20.45
N TRP A 6 5.12 6.66 -19.87
CA TRP A 6 5.17 5.95 -18.59
C TRP A 6 5.17 6.87 -17.37
N LEU A 7 5.59 8.13 -17.54
CA LEU A 7 5.70 9.14 -16.50
C LEU A 7 5.36 10.51 -17.07
N VAL A 8 4.51 11.27 -16.37
CA VAL A 8 4.16 12.66 -16.67
C VAL A 8 4.31 13.48 -15.40
N THR A 9 5.03 14.59 -15.49
CA THR A 9 5.19 15.55 -14.40
C THR A 9 4.54 16.88 -14.76
N ARG A 10 3.81 17.47 -13.81
CA ARG A 10 3.21 18.80 -13.94
C ARG A 10 3.62 19.66 -12.75
N VAL A 11 4.18 20.83 -13.02
CA VAL A 11 4.43 21.86 -12.01
C VAL A 11 3.34 22.92 -12.13
N THR A 12 2.67 23.23 -11.03
CA THR A 12 1.61 24.24 -10.95
C THR A 12 1.98 25.29 -9.91
N LEU A 13 2.10 26.54 -10.35
CA LEU A 13 2.38 27.68 -9.48
C LEU A 13 1.07 28.26 -8.94
N PHE A 14 1.05 28.54 -7.63
CA PHE A 14 -0.02 29.24 -6.94
C PHE A 14 0.56 30.59 -6.48
N PRO A 15 0.25 31.69 -7.20
CA PRO A 15 0.79 33.01 -6.88
C PRO A 15 0.64 33.35 -5.40
N ASN A 16 1.71 33.84 -4.79
CA ASN A 16 1.78 34.21 -3.37
C ASN A 16 1.52 33.07 -2.35
N SER A 17 1.44 31.80 -2.79
CA SER A 17 1.15 30.65 -1.92
C SER A 17 2.20 29.54 -2.03
N GLY A 18 2.74 29.27 -3.22
CA GLY A 18 3.77 28.24 -3.43
C GLY A 18 3.61 27.51 -4.75
N MET A 19 4.06 26.26 -4.81
CA MET A 19 3.90 25.39 -5.98
C MET A 19 3.42 23.98 -5.60
N CYS A 20 2.83 23.29 -6.56
CA CYS A 20 2.50 21.87 -6.50
C CYS A 20 3.18 21.12 -7.64
N ILE A 21 3.79 19.98 -7.32
CA ILE A 21 4.36 19.06 -8.30
C ILE A 21 3.47 17.80 -8.33
N GLY A 22 2.77 17.60 -9.43
CA GLY A 22 1.98 16.41 -9.70
C GLY A 22 2.77 15.42 -10.54
N ILE A 23 2.81 14.16 -10.13
CA ILE A 23 3.46 13.06 -10.86
C ILE A 23 2.39 12.01 -11.17
N GLN A 24 2.27 11.63 -12.44
CA GLN A 24 1.44 10.52 -12.91
C GLN A 24 2.34 9.48 -13.57
N PHE A 25 2.18 8.21 -13.21
CA PHE A 25 2.97 7.13 -13.79
C PHE A 25 2.11 5.89 -14.07
N MET A 26 2.59 5.05 -14.99
CA MET A 26 1.95 3.77 -15.30
C MET A 26 2.41 2.72 -14.28
N HIS A 27 1.49 2.19 -13.47
CA HIS A 27 1.81 1.24 -12.39
C HIS A 27 2.48 -0.06 -12.91
N VAL A 28 2.24 -0.44 -14.18
CA VAL A 28 2.95 -1.56 -14.82
C VAL A 28 4.47 -1.35 -14.85
N ALA A 29 4.93 -0.09 -14.91
CA ALA A 29 6.35 0.23 -14.99
C ALA A 29 7.07 0.14 -13.64
N ALA A 30 6.40 0.53 -12.54
CA ALA A 30 7.02 0.70 -11.23
C ALA A 30 5.97 0.66 -10.10
N ASP A 31 6.37 0.16 -8.93
CA ASP A 31 5.59 0.28 -7.70
C ASP A 31 5.84 1.62 -6.97
N GLY A 32 5.12 1.83 -5.87
CA GLY A 32 5.27 3.04 -5.04
C GLY A 32 6.67 3.23 -4.46
N MET A 33 7.40 2.15 -4.20
CA MET A 33 8.76 2.22 -3.65
C MET A 33 9.75 2.73 -4.71
N ALA A 34 9.64 2.22 -5.93
CA ALA A 34 10.44 2.66 -7.07
C ALA A 34 10.18 4.15 -7.41
N ILE A 35 8.92 4.59 -7.46
CA ILE A 35 8.58 6.00 -7.75
C ILE A 35 8.98 6.94 -6.60
N ASN A 36 8.86 6.52 -5.35
CA ASN A 36 9.33 7.30 -4.21
C ASN A 36 10.86 7.49 -4.27
N ARG A 37 11.61 6.45 -4.62
CA ARG A 37 13.06 6.53 -4.83
C ARG A 37 13.41 7.47 -5.97
N PHE A 38 12.77 7.33 -7.13
CA PHE A 38 12.92 8.26 -8.25
C PHE A 38 12.71 9.71 -7.82
N THR A 39 11.63 9.99 -7.09
CA THR A 39 11.30 11.34 -6.62
C THR A 39 12.35 11.89 -5.66
N LYS A 40 12.86 11.04 -4.74
CA LYS A 40 13.94 11.42 -3.81
C LYS A 40 15.25 11.70 -4.53
N THR A 41 15.62 10.85 -5.50
CA THR A 41 16.81 11.04 -6.34
C THR A 41 16.71 12.32 -7.15
N TRP A 42 15.57 12.55 -7.81
CA TRP A 42 15.33 13.78 -8.57
C TRP A 42 15.46 15.02 -7.69
N ALA A 43 14.83 15.03 -6.52
CA ALA A 43 14.94 16.13 -5.57
C ALA A 43 16.37 16.33 -5.04
N SER A 44 17.14 15.25 -4.88
CA SER A 44 18.55 15.33 -4.47
C SER A 44 19.42 15.96 -5.54
N ILE A 45 19.26 15.57 -6.80
CA ILE A 45 19.98 16.14 -7.94
C ILE A 45 19.70 17.64 -8.03
N CYS A 46 18.44 18.05 -7.98
CA CYS A 46 18.09 19.48 -8.03
C CYS A 46 18.70 20.30 -6.89
N ARG A 47 18.88 19.72 -5.70
CA ARG A 47 19.57 20.40 -4.58
C ARG A 47 21.07 20.51 -4.83
N SER A 48 21.72 19.41 -5.24
CA SER A 48 23.17 19.40 -5.48
C SER A 48 23.58 20.34 -6.63
N GLU A 49 22.77 20.42 -7.69
CA GLU A 49 23.01 21.39 -8.78
C GLU A 49 22.95 22.84 -8.29
N LEU A 50 22.08 23.15 -7.32
CA LEU A 50 21.98 24.49 -6.72
C LEU A 50 23.17 24.80 -5.80
N GLU A 51 23.69 23.79 -5.10
CA GLU A 51 24.78 23.91 -4.13
C GLU A 51 26.18 23.91 -4.79
N GLY A 52 26.26 23.67 -6.10
CA GLY A 52 27.53 23.66 -6.85
C GLY A 52 28.43 22.45 -6.55
N ASP A 53 27.91 21.44 -5.84
CA ASP A 53 28.66 20.23 -5.51
C ASP A 53 28.58 19.22 -6.66
N THR A 54 29.73 18.68 -7.09
CA THR A 54 29.85 18.01 -8.39
C THR A 54 29.28 16.58 -8.31
N THR A 55 27.98 16.46 -8.58
CA THR A 55 27.15 15.36 -9.15
C THR A 55 27.64 13.90 -9.27
N SER A 56 28.93 13.57 -9.35
CA SER A 56 29.43 12.22 -9.70
C SER A 56 29.14 11.15 -8.63
N THR A 57 29.38 11.46 -7.35
CA THR A 57 29.25 10.47 -6.27
C THR A 57 27.78 10.25 -5.86
N CYS A 58 26.97 11.33 -5.87
CA CYS A 58 25.55 11.26 -5.55
C CYS A 58 24.76 10.48 -6.61
N ILE A 59 25.07 10.69 -7.90
CA ILE A 59 24.39 10.00 -9.02
C ILE A 59 24.75 8.52 -9.06
N LYS A 60 26.02 8.14 -8.86
CA LYS A 60 26.45 6.73 -8.89
C LYS A 60 25.77 5.87 -7.81
N ASN A 61 25.60 6.42 -6.61
CA ASN A 61 24.91 5.73 -5.51
C ASN A 61 23.37 5.74 -5.65
N ALA A 62 22.83 6.52 -6.60
CA ALA A 62 21.39 6.68 -6.81
C ALA A 62 20.86 5.90 -8.02
N LEU A 63 21.73 5.21 -8.78
CA LEU A 63 21.29 4.44 -9.95
C LEU A 63 20.39 3.28 -9.52
N PRO A 64 19.21 3.13 -10.15
CA PRO A 64 18.33 2.01 -9.87
C PRO A 64 18.93 0.70 -10.39
N PHE A 65 18.60 -0.40 -9.73
CA PHE A 65 18.81 -1.73 -10.28
C PHE A 65 17.67 -2.04 -11.27
N LEU A 66 18.00 -2.17 -12.56
CA LEU A 66 17.04 -2.25 -13.66
C LEU A 66 16.79 -3.67 -14.19
N ASP A 67 17.63 -4.63 -13.80
CA ASP A 67 17.51 -6.00 -14.30
C ASP A 67 16.26 -6.67 -13.72
N ARG A 68 15.23 -6.81 -14.55
CA ARG A 68 13.95 -7.44 -14.18
C ARG A 68 14.02 -8.96 -14.11
N SER A 69 15.06 -9.58 -14.67
CA SER A 69 15.25 -11.04 -14.59
C SER A 69 15.54 -11.51 -13.17
N VAL A 70 15.89 -10.59 -12.27
CA VAL A 70 16.01 -10.87 -10.83
C VAL A 70 14.70 -11.40 -10.25
N ILE A 71 13.55 -10.96 -10.76
CA ILE A 71 12.24 -11.44 -10.33
C ILE A 71 11.96 -12.77 -11.02
N LYS A 72 12.05 -13.85 -10.23
CA LYS A 72 11.74 -15.21 -10.66
C LYS A 72 10.28 -15.51 -10.33
N ASP A 73 9.37 -15.09 -11.21
CA ASP A 73 7.93 -15.37 -11.08
C ASP A 73 7.50 -16.34 -12.19
N PRO A 74 7.19 -17.62 -11.87
CA PRO A 74 6.71 -18.58 -12.87
C PRO A 74 5.27 -18.28 -13.33
N ASN A 75 4.54 -17.41 -12.61
CA ASN A 75 3.10 -17.18 -12.73
C ASN A 75 2.75 -15.74 -13.16
N VAL A 76 3.69 -14.97 -13.71
CA VAL A 76 3.50 -13.55 -14.12
C VAL A 76 2.21 -13.33 -14.94
N LEU A 77 1.92 -14.25 -15.87
CA LEU A 77 0.79 -14.13 -16.80
C LEU A 77 -0.56 -14.34 -16.10
N SER A 78 -0.65 -15.29 -15.17
CA SER A 78 -1.89 -15.53 -14.42
C SER A 78 -2.19 -14.35 -13.48
N ARG A 79 -1.17 -13.80 -12.82
CA ARG A 79 -1.29 -12.64 -11.91
C ARG A 79 -1.67 -11.35 -12.61
N ALA A 80 -1.17 -11.11 -13.82
CA ALA A 80 -1.55 -9.95 -14.63
C ALA A 80 -3.05 -9.93 -14.98
N SER A 81 -3.69 -11.09 -15.09
CA SER A 81 -5.12 -11.20 -15.41
C SER A 81 -6.03 -10.77 -14.25
N CYS A 82 -5.60 -10.96 -13.00
CA CYS A 82 -6.36 -10.58 -11.80
C CYS A 82 -6.49 -9.05 -11.63
N LEU A 83 -5.53 -8.27 -12.15
CA LEU A 83 -5.49 -6.81 -12.05
C LEU A 83 -6.42 -6.08 -13.04
N ARG A 84 -7.10 -6.81 -13.95
CA ARG A 84 -7.98 -6.22 -14.97
C ARG A 84 -9.28 -5.61 -14.42
N ASN A 85 -9.65 -5.89 -13.18
CA ASN A 85 -10.89 -5.38 -12.57
C ASN A 85 -10.73 -4.00 -11.90
N GLY A 86 -10.02 -3.09 -12.58
CA GLY A 86 -9.96 -1.68 -12.19
C GLY A 86 -11.23 -0.95 -12.65
N GLY A 87 -12.29 -0.97 -11.83
CA GLY A 87 -13.50 -0.23 -12.13
C GLY A 87 -13.23 1.27 -12.32
N THR A 88 -13.71 1.85 -13.42
CA THR A 88 -13.69 3.30 -13.67
C THR A 88 -14.70 3.97 -12.75
N SER A 89 -14.34 4.17 -11.48
CA SER A 89 -15.22 4.87 -10.56
C SER A 89 -15.28 6.34 -10.96
N SER A 90 -16.43 6.80 -11.44
CA SER A 90 -16.71 8.22 -11.66
C SER A 90 -16.37 9.01 -10.39
N ARG A 91 -15.61 10.11 -10.54
CA ARG A 91 -15.25 11.00 -9.42
C ARG A 91 -16.40 11.92 -9.00
N HIS A 92 -17.48 11.98 -9.79
CA HIS A 92 -18.59 12.89 -9.55
C HIS A 92 -19.27 12.59 -8.21
N GLY A 93 -19.43 13.62 -7.37
CA GLY A 93 -20.06 13.51 -6.05
C GLY A 93 -19.17 12.95 -4.93
N LYS A 94 -17.94 12.52 -5.21
CA LYS A 94 -17.01 12.03 -4.17
C LYS A 94 -16.27 13.20 -3.51
N ARG A 95 -16.25 13.21 -2.18
CA ARG A 95 -15.46 14.17 -1.38
C ARG A 95 -14.15 13.54 -0.93
N ARG A 96 -13.10 14.35 -0.78
CA ARG A 96 -11.80 13.94 -0.23
C ARG A 96 -11.61 14.58 1.13
N ALA A 97 -11.22 13.77 2.11
CA ALA A 97 -10.85 14.22 3.44
C ALA A 97 -9.60 13.46 3.89
N THR A 98 -8.80 14.09 4.75
CA THR A 98 -7.60 13.51 5.35
C THR A 98 -7.84 13.34 6.85
N PHE A 99 -7.58 12.14 7.36
CA PHE A 99 -7.71 11.81 8.78
C PHE A 99 -6.32 11.52 9.34
N THR A 100 -5.92 12.27 10.37
CA THR A 100 -4.61 12.12 11.01
C THR A 100 -4.72 11.28 12.27
N LEU A 101 -4.09 10.10 12.26
CA LEU A 101 -3.89 9.29 13.45
C LEU A 101 -2.49 9.59 14.02
N THR A 102 -2.47 10.27 15.16
CA THR A 102 -1.21 10.58 15.87
C THR A 102 -0.66 9.33 16.55
N ARG A 103 0.61 9.37 16.96
CA ARG A 103 1.23 8.32 17.78
C ARG A 103 0.37 8.01 19.02
N VAL A 104 -0.09 9.04 19.72
CA VAL A 104 -0.96 8.89 20.91
C VAL A 104 -2.26 8.17 20.58
N HIS A 105 -2.90 8.47 19.43
CA HIS A 105 -4.10 7.76 18.99
C HIS A 105 -3.83 6.28 18.72
N ILE A 106 -2.71 5.97 18.07
CA ILE A 106 -2.33 4.61 17.69
C ILE A 106 -1.96 3.79 18.94
N ASP A 107 -1.20 4.36 19.87
CA ASP A 107 -0.80 3.66 21.08
C ASP A 107 -2.02 3.34 21.95
N ARG A 108 -2.94 4.33 22.12
CA ARG A 108 -4.22 4.09 22.80
C ARG A 108 -5.06 3.01 22.11
N LEU A 109 -5.11 3.03 20.78
CA LEU A 109 -5.83 2.01 20.01
C LEU A 109 -5.23 0.62 20.23
N LYS A 110 -3.89 0.48 20.19
CA LYS A 110 -3.21 -0.78 20.44
C LYS A 110 -3.45 -1.28 21.86
N SER A 111 -3.28 -0.43 22.87
CA SER A 111 -3.56 -0.79 24.26
C SER A 111 -5.01 -1.22 24.46
N TRP A 112 -5.97 -0.51 23.84
CA TRP A 112 -7.37 -0.90 23.89
C TRP A 112 -7.60 -2.27 23.25
N ILE A 113 -7.05 -2.54 22.06
CA ILE A 113 -7.19 -3.84 21.40
C ILE A 113 -6.62 -4.96 22.28
N LEU A 114 -5.43 -4.78 22.83
CA LEU A 114 -4.77 -5.75 23.71
C LEU A 114 -5.58 -6.00 24.99
N SER A 115 -6.26 -4.99 25.54
CA SER A 115 -7.15 -5.17 26.69
C SER A 115 -8.45 -5.95 26.40
N LYS A 116 -8.72 -6.30 25.13
CA LYS A 116 -9.95 -6.97 24.69
C LYS A 116 -9.71 -8.37 24.13
N THR A 117 -8.49 -8.89 24.27
CA THR A 117 -8.10 -10.20 23.75
C THR A 117 -6.98 -10.77 24.59
N GLU A 118 -7.04 -12.07 24.86
CA GLU A 118 -5.99 -12.80 25.57
C GLU A 118 -5.04 -13.52 24.60
N ASP A 119 -5.28 -13.39 23.29
CA ASP A 119 -4.50 -14.01 22.23
C ASP A 119 -3.02 -13.56 22.25
N PRO A 120 -2.09 -14.42 22.70
CA PRO A 120 -0.68 -14.06 22.80
C PRO A 120 0.01 -14.02 21.43
N LEU A 121 -0.62 -14.55 20.38
CA LEU A 121 -0.08 -14.59 19.02
C LEU A 121 -0.56 -13.41 18.18
N LEU A 122 -1.30 -12.47 18.77
CA LEU A 122 -1.85 -11.32 18.05
C LEU A 122 -0.74 -10.40 17.53
N ARG A 123 -0.52 -10.43 16.21
CA ARG A 123 0.35 -9.50 15.50
C ARG A 123 -0.32 -8.12 15.40
N ILE A 124 0.15 -7.15 16.19
CA ILE A 124 -0.42 -5.79 16.20
C ILE A 124 0.61 -4.69 15.88
N SER A 125 0.93 -4.54 14.59
CA SER A 125 1.73 -3.40 14.12
C SER A 125 0.91 -2.11 14.04
N THR A 126 1.59 -0.97 13.88
CA THR A 126 0.93 0.33 13.60
C THR A 126 0.06 0.24 12.34
N PHE A 127 0.55 -0.45 11.31
CA PHE A 127 -0.18 -0.71 10.08
C PHE A 127 -1.45 -1.52 10.34
N VAL A 128 -1.33 -2.67 11.01
CA VAL A 128 -2.48 -3.56 11.31
C VAL A 128 -3.55 -2.81 12.11
N ALA A 129 -3.17 -2.14 13.20
CA ALA A 129 -4.11 -1.40 14.04
C ALA A 129 -4.84 -0.29 13.24
N THR A 130 -4.11 0.42 12.39
CA THR A 130 -4.67 1.49 11.54
C THR A 130 -5.64 0.92 10.50
N CYS A 131 -5.25 -0.13 9.78
CA CYS A 131 -6.10 -0.78 8.78
C CYS A 131 -7.35 -1.38 9.41
N ALA A 132 -7.24 -2.01 10.58
CA ALA A 132 -8.38 -2.56 11.32
C ALA A 132 -9.38 -1.46 11.70
N ASN A 133 -8.88 -0.33 12.22
CA ASN A 133 -9.71 0.82 12.54
C ASN A 133 -10.41 1.39 11.29
N ILE A 134 -9.67 1.58 10.19
CA ILE A 134 -10.21 2.08 8.92
C ILE A 134 -11.30 1.14 8.39
N LEU A 135 -11.05 -0.17 8.35
CA LEU A 135 -12.02 -1.16 7.87
C LEU A 135 -13.33 -1.07 8.66
N VAL A 136 -13.24 -1.09 9.99
CA VAL A 136 -14.45 -1.04 10.84
C VAL A 136 -15.17 0.29 10.69
N CYS A 137 -14.47 1.42 10.65
CA CYS A 137 -15.07 2.74 10.40
C CYS A 137 -15.78 2.79 9.03
N LEU A 138 -15.17 2.24 7.98
CA LEU A 138 -15.76 2.16 6.64
C LEU A 138 -17.00 1.28 6.61
N ILE A 139 -16.99 0.13 7.28
CA ILE A 139 -18.16 -0.74 7.34
C ILE A 139 -19.26 -0.08 8.16
N LYS A 140 -18.98 0.40 9.37
CA LYS A 140 -19.98 1.06 10.22
C LYS A 140 -20.60 2.28 9.53
N SER A 141 -19.82 3.11 8.85
CA SER A 141 -20.37 4.26 8.11
C SER A 141 -21.31 3.87 6.97
N LYS A 142 -21.11 2.71 6.32
CA LYS A 142 -22.00 2.19 5.28
C LYS A 142 -23.29 1.58 5.83
N GLU A 143 -23.34 1.25 7.11
CA GLU A 143 -24.52 0.69 7.79
C GLU A 143 -25.45 1.78 8.34
N ILE A 144 -24.93 2.99 8.56
CA ILE A 144 -25.74 4.13 9.02
C ILE A 144 -26.86 4.41 8.02
N GLY A 145 -28.11 4.30 8.48
CA GLY A 145 -29.30 4.66 7.70
C GLY A 145 -29.80 3.58 6.72
N LYS A 146 -29.27 2.36 6.74
CA LYS A 146 -29.79 1.24 5.93
C LYS A 146 -30.78 0.38 6.71
N THR A 147 -32.02 0.28 6.22
CA THR A 147 -33.09 -0.56 6.79
C THR A 147 -33.11 -1.99 6.23
N LYS A 148 -32.40 -2.27 5.14
CA LYS A 148 -32.23 -3.61 4.57
C LYS A 148 -30.76 -3.93 4.34
N VAL A 149 -30.33 -5.07 4.86
CA VAL A 149 -28.99 -5.62 4.69
C VAL A 149 -28.90 -6.26 3.30
N LEU A 150 -28.40 -5.50 2.32
CA LEU A 150 -27.97 -6.02 1.00
C LEU A 150 -26.44 -6.11 0.94
N ASN A 151 -25.78 -6.34 2.09
CA ASN A 151 -24.33 -6.37 2.14
C ASN A 151 -23.85 -7.83 2.12
N PRO A 152 -22.71 -8.11 1.45
CA PRO A 152 -22.13 -9.45 1.39
C PRO A 152 -21.83 -9.98 2.79
N ASP A 153 -21.89 -11.31 2.96
CA ASP A 153 -21.60 -11.99 4.23
C ASP A 153 -20.17 -11.72 4.73
N PHE A 154 -19.26 -11.42 3.80
CA PHE A 154 -17.88 -11.07 4.06
C PHE A 154 -17.53 -9.68 3.51
N HIS A 155 -16.68 -8.97 4.24
CA HIS A 155 -15.99 -7.79 3.76
C HIS A 155 -14.53 -8.09 3.52
N HIS A 156 -14.05 -7.64 2.36
CA HIS A 156 -12.66 -7.81 1.95
C HIS A 156 -11.88 -6.53 2.16
N PHE A 157 -10.68 -6.66 2.72
CA PHE A 157 -9.68 -5.61 2.80
C PHE A 157 -8.44 -6.10 2.05
N VAL A 158 -7.96 -5.28 1.11
CA VAL A 158 -6.77 -5.60 0.31
C VAL A 158 -5.68 -4.60 0.64
N PHE A 159 -4.49 -5.10 0.91
CA PHE A 159 -3.29 -4.29 1.00
C PHE A 159 -2.19 -4.87 0.11
N LEU A 160 -1.26 -4.00 -0.29
CA LEU A 160 -0.10 -4.37 -1.09
C LEU A 160 1.12 -4.42 -0.18
N ALA A 161 1.87 -5.52 -0.23
CA ALA A 161 3.10 -5.68 0.52
C ALA A 161 4.33 -5.60 -0.39
N ASP A 162 5.40 -4.95 0.08
CA ASP A 162 6.69 -4.95 -0.60
C ASP A 162 7.39 -6.29 -0.36
N CYS A 163 7.67 -7.02 -1.45
CA CYS A 163 8.24 -8.36 -1.37
C CYS A 163 9.76 -8.40 -1.54
N ARG A 164 10.43 -7.24 -1.69
CA ARG A 164 11.89 -7.19 -1.91
C ARG A 164 12.67 -7.93 -0.82
N GLU A 165 12.19 -7.86 0.41
CA GLU A 165 12.78 -8.53 1.58
C GLU A 165 12.16 -9.91 1.87
N CYS A 166 11.10 -10.29 1.15
CA CYS A 166 10.30 -11.48 1.44
C CYS A 166 10.45 -12.59 0.39
N LEU A 167 11.31 -12.43 -0.63
CA LEU A 167 11.36 -13.34 -1.78
C LEU A 167 12.17 -14.63 -1.57
N GLY A 168 12.70 -14.90 -0.38
CA GLY A 168 13.59 -16.06 -0.14
C GLY A 168 14.95 -15.98 -0.88
N TYR A 169 15.14 -14.96 -1.71
CA TYR A 169 16.38 -14.59 -2.39
C TYR A 169 16.55 -13.06 -2.39
N PRO A 170 17.78 -12.55 -2.45
CA PRO A 170 18.03 -11.11 -2.29
C PRO A 170 17.54 -10.32 -3.52
N ILE A 171 16.61 -9.40 -3.29
CA ILE A 171 16.32 -8.31 -4.25
C ILE A 171 17.03 -7.05 -3.77
N PRO A 172 17.80 -6.37 -4.63
CA PRO A 172 18.34 -5.07 -4.28
C PRO A 172 17.22 -4.12 -3.91
N ASN A 173 17.34 -3.47 -2.76
CA ASN A 173 16.36 -2.45 -2.33
C ASN A 173 16.21 -1.32 -3.37
N ILE A 174 17.23 -1.09 -4.19
CA ILE A 174 17.24 -0.15 -5.32
C ILE A 174 16.57 -0.67 -6.61
N PHE A 175 15.94 -1.86 -6.60
CA PHE A 175 15.23 -2.42 -7.75
C PHE A 175 14.09 -1.52 -8.22
N PHE A 176 14.13 -1.16 -9.50
CA PHE A 176 13.12 -0.36 -10.16
C PHE A 176 12.18 -1.24 -11.00
N GLY A 177 11.00 -1.46 -10.45
CA GLY A 177 9.97 -2.31 -11.01
C GLY A 177 8.86 -2.53 -10.00
N ASN A 178 8.00 -3.51 -10.26
CA ASN A 178 7.01 -3.97 -9.29
C ASN A 178 7.57 -5.19 -8.56
N CYS A 179 7.52 -5.16 -7.24
CA CYS A 179 7.81 -6.31 -6.39
C CYS A 179 6.78 -6.32 -5.25
N LEU A 180 5.52 -6.56 -5.60
CA LEU A 180 4.38 -6.43 -4.69
C LEU A 180 3.55 -7.71 -4.63
N GLU A 181 3.10 -8.06 -3.43
CA GLU A 181 2.09 -9.09 -3.20
C GLU A 181 0.75 -8.47 -2.81
N SER A 182 -0.35 -9.01 -3.33
CA SER A 182 -1.70 -8.58 -2.96
C SER A 182 -2.24 -9.43 -1.83
N CYS A 183 -2.34 -8.86 -0.64
CA CYS A 183 -2.83 -9.55 0.54
C CYS A 183 -4.34 -9.33 0.68
N PHE A 184 -5.12 -10.38 0.43
CA PHE A 184 -6.58 -10.39 0.58
C PHE A 184 -6.97 -10.85 1.99
N VAL A 185 -7.68 -10.00 2.73
CA VAL A 185 -8.21 -10.30 4.06
C VAL A 185 -9.72 -10.32 3.99
N SER A 186 -10.32 -11.43 4.39
CA SER A 186 -11.78 -11.61 4.43
C SER A 186 -12.23 -11.69 5.88
N VAL A 187 -13.20 -10.85 6.28
CA VAL A 187 -13.78 -10.88 7.62
C VAL A 187 -15.29 -10.86 7.51
N LYS A 188 -15.97 -11.70 8.30
CA LYS A 188 -17.43 -11.73 8.32
C LYS A 188 -18.00 -10.37 8.71
N ARG A 189 -19.10 -9.98 8.07
CA ARG A 189 -19.78 -8.72 8.37
C ARG A 189 -20.19 -8.64 9.85
N GLU A 190 -20.80 -9.70 10.37
CA GLU A 190 -21.30 -9.76 11.75
C GLU A 190 -20.20 -9.47 12.79
N GLU A 191 -18.99 -9.96 12.55
CA GLU A 191 -17.84 -9.70 13.41
C GLU A 191 -17.42 -8.23 13.36
N LEU A 192 -17.37 -7.63 12.16
CA LEU A 192 -16.94 -6.24 11.97
C LEU A 192 -17.94 -5.22 12.54
N VAL A 193 -19.23 -5.49 12.46
CA VAL A 193 -20.27 -4.60 13.01
C VAL A 193 -20.45 -4.79 14.52
N GLY A 194 -20.05 -5.95 15.05
CA GLY A 194 -20.16 -6.30 16.47
C GLY A 194 -19.33 -5.41 17.41
N GLN A 195 -19.49 -5.66 18.71
CA GLN A 195 -18.86 -4.89 19.80
C GLN A 195 -17.33 -4.89 19.71
N HIS A 196 -16.73 -5.98 19.24
CA HIS A 196 -15.29 -6.18 19.15
C HIS A 196 -14.76 -6.19 17.71
N GLY A 197 -15.46 -5.56 16.75
CA GLY A 197 -15.09 -5.65 15.34
C GLY A 197 -13.66 -5.18 14.99
N ILE A 198 -13.09 -4.23 15.74
CA ILE A 198 -11.68 -3.83 15.56
C ILE A 198 -10.72 -4.96 15.96
N VAL A 199 -11.05 -5.73 17.00
CA VAL A 199 -10.24 -6.88 17.44
C VAL A 199 -10.32 -7.99 16.38
N SER A 200 -11.51 -8.31 15.87
CA SER A 200 -11.67 -9.29 14.78
C SER A 200 -10.90 -8.88 13.52
N ALA A 201 -11.01 -7.61 13.12
CA ALA A 201 -10.25 -7.08 11.98
C ALA A 201 -8.73 -7.14 12.22
N THR A 202 -8.28 -6.81 13.43
CA THR A 202 -6.85 -6.86 13.81
C THR A 202 -6.33 -8.29 13.73
N ARG A 203 -7.09 -9.29 14.22
CA ARG A 203 -6.71 -10.70 14.14
C ARG A 203 -6.55 -11.15 12.69
N ALA A 204 -7.54 -10.87 11.85
CA ALA A 204 -7.49 -11.28 10.44
C ALA A 204 -6.35 -10.60 9.67
N LEU A 205 -6.14 -9.29 9.86
CA LEU A 205 -5.04 -8.55 9.25
C LEU A 205 -3.67 -9.00 9.78
N GLY A 206 -3.56 -9.18 11.09
CA GLY A 206 -2.33 -9.63 11.75
C GLY A 206 -1.92 -11.03 11.31
N ALA A 207 -2.88 -11.95 11.21
CA ALA A 207 -2.66 -13.29 10.67
C ALA A 207 -2.16 -13.22 9.22
N LYS A 208 -2.77 -12.38 8.36
CA LYS A 208 -2.33 -12.26 6.97
C LYS A 208 -0.94 -11.64 6.81
N VAL A 209 -0.59 -10.68 7.67
CA VAL A 209 0.78 -10.11 7.71
C VAL A 209 1.78 -11.17 8.15
N LYS A 210 1.45 -11.94 9.18
CA LYS A 210 2.30 -13.01 9.69
C LYS A 210 2.50 -14.12 8.64
N GLU A 211 1.43 -14.54 7.98
CA GLU A 211 1.45 -15.47 6.85
C GLU A 211 2.46 -15.02 5.79
N LEU A 212 2.38 -13.75 5.36
CA LEU A 212 3.32 -13.19 4.39
C LEU A 212 4.77 -13.17 4.90
N GLU A 213 4.98 -12.82 6.17
CA GLU A 213 6.32 -12.79 6.80
C GLU A 213 6.95 -14.19 6.86
N GLU A 214 6.15 -15.23 7.14
CA GLU A 214 6.62 -16.62 7.32
C GLU A 214 6.81 -17.37 5.99
N GLU A 215 5.93 -17.14 5.02
CA GLU A 215 5.86 -17.96 3.80
C GLU A 215 6.61 -17.34 2.62
N GLY A 216 7.01 -16.06 2.75
CA GLY A 216 7.62 -15.30 1.68
C GLY A 216 6.61 -14.85 0.62
N GLY A 217 6.85 -13.67 0.03
CA GLY A 217 6.00 -13.12 -1.02
C GLY A 217 6.17 -13.82 -2.37
N LEU A 218 5.23 -13.60 -3.29
CA LEU A 218 5.30 -13.86 -4.74
C LEU A 218 5.60 -15.29 -5.25
N LEU A 219 5.61 -16.34 -4.42
CA LEU A 219 5.97 -17.71 -4.86
C LEU A 219 4.92 -18.80 -4.60
N ARG A 220 3.65 -18.47 -4.45
CA ARG A 220 2.60 -19.51 -4.37
C ARG A 220 2.00 -19.83 -5.73
N GLU A 221 2.03 -21.12 -6.09
CA GLU A 221 1.09 -21.69 -7.05
C GLU A 221 -0.32 -21.61 -6.45
N PRO A 222 -1.35 -21.30 -7.25
CA PRO A 222 -2.72 -21.42 -6.78
C PRO A 222 -3.05 -22.90 -6.57
N GLU A 223 -3.52 -23.25 -5.38
CA GLU A 223 -4.29 -24.50 -5.16
C GLU A 223 -5.65 -24.44 -5.88
#